data_AF-A0A522RZ67-F1
#
_entry.id   AF-A0A522RZ67-F1
#
_cell.length_a   1.000
_cell.length_b   1.000
_cell.length_c   1.000
_cell.angle_alpha   90.00
_cell.angle_beta   90.00
_cell.angle_gamma   90.00
#
_symmetry.space_group_name_H-M   'P 1'
#
loop_
_entity.id
_entity.type
_entity.pdbx_description
1 polymer ?
#
loop_
_entity_poly.entity_id
_entity_poly.type
_entity_poly.pdbx_seq_one_letter_code
_entity_poly.pdbx_strand_id
1 'polypeptide(L)'
;MQAMQSMHGTKKLDGSQYLKDARVSLQQARATAMKTYPGKIVTEELEKEKGGSGLRYSFDVKNTAGVTHEVGVDAKTGTVLENSVEGPNAD
;
A
#
# COMPACT_ATOMS: atom_id res chain seq x y z
N MET A 1 28.24 -3.21 -24.73
CA MET A 1 28.25 -2.89 -23.28
C MET A 1 26.80 -2.79 -22.85
N GLN A 2 26.30 -3.81 -22.17
CA GLN A 2 24.90 -3.89 -21.71
C GLN A 2 24.72 -3.10 -20.41
N ALA A 3 23.48 -2.62 -20.27
CA ALA A 3 22.75 -2.33 -19.04
C ALA A 3 23.28 -1.17 -18.16
N MET A 4 22.52 -0.09 -18.18
CA MET A 4 21.77 0.38 -17.00
C MET A 4 21.10 1.68 -17.38
N GLN A 5 19.76 1.69 -17.35
CA GLN A 5 18.88 2.77 -16.91
C GLN A 5 17.53 2.66 -17.61
N SER A 6 16.48 2.97 -16.84
CA SER A 6 15.09 3.20 -17.26
C SER A 6 14.17 1.98 -17.26
N MET A 7 13.66 1.61 -16.08
CA MET A 7 12.26 1.22 -15.88
C MET A 7 11.85 1.40 -14.40
N HIS A 8 11.90 2.63 -13.87
CA HIS A 8 10.98 2.98 -12.78
C HIS A 8 9.66 3.35 -13.45
N GLY A 9 8.86 2.33 -13.80
CA GLY A 9 7.45 2.56 -14.09
C GLY A 9 6.85 3.20 -12.85
N THR A 10 6.40 4.45 -12.95
CA THR A 10 5.60 5.08 -11.91
C THR A 10 4.34 4.24 -11.74
N LYS A 11 4.35 3.27 -10.82
CA LYS A 11 3.13 2.56 -10.45
C LYS A 11 2.22 3.62 -9.83
N LYS A 12 1.20 4.02 -10.58
CA LYS A 12 0.21 5.00 -10.13
C LYS A 12 -0.50 4.39 -8.92
N LEU A 13 -0.73 5.22 -7.90
CA LEU A 13 -1.67 4.90 -6.84
C LEU A 13 -3.05 4.72 -7.47
N ASP A 14 -3.62 3.52 -7.39
CA ASP A 14 -5.02 3.35 -7.76
C ASP A 14 -5.92 4.10 -6.76
N GLY A 15 -7.03 4.64 -7.22
CA GLY A 15 -7.87 5.48 -6.38
C GLY A 15 -7.33 6.88 -6.06
N SER A 16 -6.36 7.38 -6.82
CA SER A 16 -5.78 8.73 -6.65
C SER A 16 -6.81 9.88 -6.58
N GLN A 17 -8.03 9.71 -7.13
CA GLN A 17 -9.12 10.68 -6.97
C GLN A 17 -9.53 10.95 -5.51
N TYR A 18 -9.22 10.05 -4.58
CA TYR A 18 -9.55 10.18 -3.16
C TYR A 18 -8.43 10.84 -2.33
N LEU A 19 -7.30 11.20 -2.93
CA LEU A 19 -6.20 11.87 -2.22
C LEU A 19 -6.64 13.17 -1.54
N LYS A 20 -7.62 13.88 -2.11
CA LYS A 20 -8.22 15.08 -1.52
C LYS A 20 -8.97 14.82 -0.20
N ASP A 21 -9.40 13.58 0.03
CA ASP A 21 -10.15 13.16 1.22
C ASP A 21 -9.22 12.56 2.30
N ALA A 22 -7.96 12.28 1.94
CA ALA A 22 -6.94 11.76 2.84
C ALA A 22 -6.28 12.90 3.65
N ARG A 23 -5.87 12.58 4.89
CA ARG A 23 -5.06 13.48 5.74
C ARG A 23 -3.64 12.97 5.91
N VAL A 24 -3.47 11.66 5.84
CA VAL A 24 -2.16 11.00 5.83
C VAL A 24 -1.66 10.98 4.40
N SER A 25 -0.40 11.36 4.19
CA SER A 25 0.19 11.30 2.86
C SER A 25 0.50 9.85 2.46
N LEU A 26 0.55 9.57 1.16
CA LEU A 26 0.99 8.27 0.65
C LEU A 26 2.37 7.87 1.21
N GLN A 27 3.30 8.82 1.36
CA GLN A 27 4.62 8.55 1.92
C GLN A 27 4.56 8.13 3.39
N GLN A 28 3.71 8.77 4.19
CA GLN A 28 3.51 8.39 5.59
C GLN A 28 2.86 7.00 5.69
N ALA A 29 1.84 6.73 4.87
CA ALA A 29 1.18 5.44 4.82
C ALA A 29 2.14 4.32 4.40
N ARG A 30 2.98 4.53 3.38
CA ARG A 30 4.07 3.61 2.98
C ARG A 30 4.99 3.30 4.15
N ALA A 31 5.43 4.32 4.88
CA ALA A 31 6.32 4.13 6.02
C ALA A 31 5.66 3.30 7.14
N THR A 32 4.38 3.55 7.43
CA THR A 32 3.59 2.74 8.36
C THR A 32 3.46 1.31 7.88
N ALA A 33 3.16 1.09 6.60
CA ALA A 33 3.01 -0.25 6.03
C ALA A 33 4.32 -1.05 6.10
N MET A 34 5.43 -0.47 5.67
CA MET A 34 6.76 -1.12 5.72
C MET A 34 7.27 -1.36 7.14
N LYS A 35 6.83 -0.55 8.11
CA LYS A 35 7.11 -0.78 9.54
C LYS A 35 6.27 -1.94 10.08
N THR A 36 5.04 -2.08 9.60
CA THR A 36 4.08 -3.13 10.01
C THR A 36 4.48 -4.49 9.43
N TYR A 37 4.86 -4.52 8.15
CA TYR A 37 5.39 -5.69 7.48
C TYR A 37 6.65 -5.33 6.68
N PRO A 38 7.85 -5.70 7.16
CA PRO A 38 9.08 -5.40 6.45
C PRO A 38 9.17 -6.13 5.11
N GLY A 39 9.29 -5.37 4.02
CA GLY A 39 9.38 -5.94 2.69
C GLY A 39 9.41 -4.86 1.61
N LYS A 40 9.08 -5.27 0.39
CA LYS A 40 8.93 -4.39 -0.76
C LYS A 40 7.45 -4.21 -1.06
N ILE A 41 6.98 -2.97 -1.08
CA ILE A 41 5.66 -2.63 -1.58
C ILE A 41 5.60 -2.94 -3.08
N VAL A 42 4.63 -3.76 -3.49
CA VAL A 42 4.42 -4.17 -4.88
C VAL A 42 3.15 -3.58 -5.48
N THR A 43 2.10 -3.31 -4.70
CA THR A 43 0.88 -2.57 -5.10
C THR A 43 0.60 -1.45 -4.10
N GLU A 44 -0.17 -0.46 -4.55
CA GLU A 44 -0.54 0.70 -3.75
C GLU A 44 -1.87 1.24 -4.22
N GLU A 45 -2.85 1.25 -3.33
CA GLU A 45 -4.22 1.65 -3.65
C GLU A 45 -4.76 2.59 -2.56
N LEU A 46 -5.74 3.41 -2.91
CA LEU A 46 -6.48 4.26 -1.99
C LEU A 46 -7.97 4.08 -2.26
N GLU A 47 -8.69 3.53 -1.31
CA GLU A 47 -10.04 3.04 -1.54
C GLU A 47 -11.01 3.41 -0.42
N LYS A 48 -12.30 3.43 -0.77
CA LYS A 48 -13.38 3.59 0.20
C LYS A 48 -13.86 2.21 0.63
N GLU A 49 -13.28 1.73 1.70
CA GLU A 49 -13.63 0.45 2.32
C GLU A 49 -14.32 0.66 3.68
N LYS A 50 -15.01 -0.36 4.19
CA LYS A 50 -15.54 -0.32 5.56
C LYS A 50 -14.40 -0.48 6.57
N GLY A 51 -14.54 0.15 7.73
CA GLY A 51 -13.52 0.14 8.77
C GLY A 51 -12.80 1.48 8.89
N GLY A 52 -12.22 1.73 10.06
CA GLY A 52 -11.57 3.01 10.38
C GLY A 52 -12.47 4.22 10.05
N SER A 53 -11.92 5.15 9.27
CA SER A 53 -12.54 6.39 8.82
C SER A 53 -13.25 6.29 7.46
N GLY A 54 -13.34 5.07 6.90
CA GLY A 54 -13.95 4.79 5.60
C GLY A 54 -13.09 5.15 4.39
N LEU A 55 -11.79 5.39 4.58
CA LEU A 55 -10.81 5.61 3.53
C LEU A 55 -9.49 4.95 3.93
N ARG A 56 -8.99 4.05 3.09
CA ARG A 56 -7.86 3.16 3.41
C ARG A 56 -6.83 3.20 2.27
N TYR A 57 -5.56 3.32 2.63
CA TYR A 57 -4.47 2.89 1.77
C TYR A 57 -4.31 1.38 1.90
N SER A 58 -4.29 0.65 0.78
CA SER A 58 -3.91 -0.76 0.76
C SER A 58 -2.57 -0.95 0.08
N PHE A 59 -1.73 -1.80 0.67
CA PHE A 59 -0.39 -2.09 0.19
C PHE A 59 -0.14 -3.59 0.22
N ASP A 60 0.14 -4.17 -0.93
CA ASP A 60 0.73 -5.50 -0.96
C ASP A 60 2.23 -5.37 -0.72
N VAL A 61 2.71 -6.01 0.34
CA VAL A 61 4.08 -5.95 0.78
C VAL A 61 4.68 -7.35 0.72
N LYS A 62 5.65 -7.55 -0.17
CA LYS A 62 6.34 -8.82 -0.37
C LYS A 62 7.63 -8.88 0.43
N ASN A 63 7.75 -9.89 1.30
CA ASN A 63 8.97 -10.12 2.07
C ASN A 63 10.06 -10.85 1.24
N THR A 64 11.24 -11.03 1.83
CA THR A 64 12.38 -11.71 1.18
C THR A 64 12.17 -13.21 0.97
N ALA A 65 11.24 -13.83 1.71
CA ALA A 65 10.84 -15.23 1.54
C ALA A 65 9.79 -15.41 0.42
N GLY A 66 9.32 -14.31 -0.17
CA GLY A 66 8.35 -14.31 -1.25
C GLY A 66 6.88 -14.34 -0.82
N VAL A 67 6.59 -14.24 0.48
CA VAL A 67 5.23 -14.12 1.02
C VAL A 67 4.77 -12.68 0.87
N THR A 68 3.57 -12.48 0.35
CA THR A 68 2.92 -11.18 0.24
C THR A 68 1.90 -11.02 1.36
N HIS A 69 1.93 -9.87 2.02
CA HIS A 69 0.88 -9.46 2.94
C HIS A 69 0.17 -8.22 2.40
N GLU A 70 -1.14 -8.18 2.54
CA GLU A 70 -1.90 -6.95 2.42
C GLU A 70 -1.80 -6.18 3.74
N VAL A 71 -1.39 -4.91 3.66
CA VAL A 71 -1.30 -3.99 4.81
C VAL A 71 -2.18 -2.78 4.57
N GLY A 72 -3.29 -2.72 5.30
CA GLY A 72 -4.24 -1.62 5.30
C GLY A 72 -3.86 -0.50 6.26
N VAL A 73 -3.81 0.74 5.80
CA VAL A 73 -3.58 1.93 6.63
C VAL A 73 -4.71 2.94 6.46
N ASP A 74 -5.34 3.36 7.55
CA ASP A 74 -6.38 4.38 7.53
C ASP A 74 -5.82 5.71 6.98
N ALA A 75 -6.40 6.21 5.90
CA ALA A 75 -5.88 7.37 5.17
C ALA A 75 -6.12 8.72 5.89
N LYS A 76 -6.88 8.74 7.00
CA LYS A 76 -7.14 9.96 7.78
C LYS A 76 -6.43 9.99 9.13
N THR A 77 -6.10 8.84 9.67
CA THR A 77 -5.52 8.69 11.02
C THR A 77 -4.15 8.03 11.02
N GLY A 78 -3.82 7.25 9.99
CA GLY A 78 -2.55 6.51 9.88
C GLY A 78 -2.54 5.21 10.68
N THR A 79 -3.68 4.81 11.23
CA THR A 79 -3.85 3.57 11.99
C THR A 79 -3.77 2.37 11.06
N VAL A 80 -3.05 1.32 11.46
CA VAL A 80 -3.06 0.04 10.74
C VAL A 80 -4.43 -0.61 10.93
N LEU A 81 -5.10 -0.89 9.83
CA LEU A 81 -6.40 -1.57 9.78
C LEU A 81 -6.26 -3.05 9.45
N GLU A 82 -5.21 -3.43 8.72
CA GLU A 82 -5.00 -4.81 8.30
C GLU A 82 -3.50 -5.16 8.20
N ASN A 83 -3.20 -6.45 8.42
CA ASN A 83 -1.95 -7.10 8.10
C ASN A 83 -2.21 -8.61 7.94
N SER A 84 -2.58 -9.02 6.73
CA SER A 84 -2.97 -10.41 6.40
C SER A 84 -2.05 -10.95 5.33
N VAL A 85 -1.86 -12.28 5.26
CA VAL A 85 -1.33 -12.88 4.02
C VAL A 85 -2.30 -12.59 2.88
N GLU A 86 -1.79 -12.14 1.73
CA GLU A 86 -2.57 -11.89 0.52
C GLU A 86 -3.35 -13.16 0.11
N GLY A 87 -4.67 -13.04 -0.02
CA GLY A 87 -5.54 -14.15 -0.31
C GLY A 87 -5.37 -14.69 -1.74
N PRO A 88 -5.75 -15.95 -2.03
CA PRO A 88 -5.70 -16.52 -3.38
C PRO A 88 -6.67 -15.86 -4.38
N ASN A 89 -7.52 -14.96 -3.92
CA ASN A 89 -8.37 -14.09 -4.74
C ASN A 89 -7.94 -12.65 -4.46
N ALA A 90 -6.78 -12.24 -4.98
CA ALA A 90 -6.46 -10.82 -5.09
C ALA A 90 -7.34 -10.24 -6.21
N ASP A 91 -8.09 -9.17 -5.92
CA ASP A 91 -8.90 -8.44 -6.90
C ASP A 91 -8.05 -7.86 -8.05
#